data_AF-A0A067H0Q8-F1
#
_entry.id   AF-A0A067H0Q8-F1
#
_cell.length_a   1.000
_cell.length_b   1.000
_cell.length_c   1.000
_cell.angle_alpha   90.00
_cell.angle_beta   90.00
_cell.angle_gamma   90.00
#
_symmetry.space_group_name_H-M   'P 1'
#
loop_
_entity.id
_entity.type
_entity.pdbx_description
1 polymer ?
#
loop_
_entity_poly.entity_id
_entity_poly.type
_entity_poly.pdbx_seq_one_letter_code
_entity_poly.pdbx_strand_id
1 'polypeptide(L)'
;MLNVVICWRWKSFASELCFHYRSEVDTGLWDLHLLNFVILVIEESETDSEESDVSGSDGDDTSWISWFCNLRGNEFFCEVDDEYIQDDFNLCGLSSQVPYYDYALDLILDVESSHGDMFTEEQNELVESAAEMLYGLIHVRYILTSKGMAAMLEKYKNYDFGRCPRVYCCGQPCLPVGQSDIPRSSTVKIYCPKCEDIYYPRSKYQGNIDGAYFGTTFPHLFLMTYGHLKPQKATQSYVPRVFGFKLHKP
;
A
#
# COMPACT_ATOMS: atom_id res chain seq x y z
N MET A 1 0.54 -17.09 20.02
CA MET A 1 1.24 -17.76 18.90
C MET A 1 1.78 -16.78 17.84
N LEU A 2 1.33 -15.51 17.81
CA LEU A 2 1.85 -14.44 16.95
C LEU A 2 3.35 -14.10 17.15
N ASN A 3 3.86 -14.14 18.39
CA ASN A 3 5.25 -13.76 18.69
C ASN A 3 6.33 -14.71 18.11
N VAL A 4 5.95 -15.93 17.70
CA VAL A 4 6.89 -16.86 17.05
C VAL A 4 6.98 -16.56 15.55
N VAL A 5 5.88 -16.21 14.89
CA VAL A 5 5.84 -15.91 13.45
C VAL A 5 6.66 -14.65 13.11
N ILE A 6 6.60 -13.62 13.96
CA ILE A 6 7.31 -12.33 13.78
C ILE A 6 8.84 -12.50 13.91
N CYS A 7 9.32 -13.33 14.84
CA CYS A 7 10.75 -13.58 15.04
C CYS A 7 11.36 -14.43 13.90
N TRP A 8 10.53 -15.17 13.16
CA TRP A 8 10.96 -16.00 12.02
C TRP A 8 10.99 -15.22 10.70
N ARG A 9 10.11 -14.23 10.48
CA ARG A 9 10.09 -13.40 9.25
C ARG A 9 11.39 -12.59 9.06
N TRP A 10 12.09 -12.20 10.13
CA TRP A 10 13.43 -11.61 10.07
C TRP A 10 14.55 -12.63 9.76
N LYS A 11 14.41 -13.88 10.21
CA LYS A 11 15.41 -14.95 9.94
C LYS A 11 15.29 -15.53 8.53
N SER A 12 14.08 -15.61 7.98
CA SER A 12 13.84 -16.13 6.63
C SER A 12 14.34 -15.14 5.57
N PHE A 13 14.03 -13.85 5.73
CA PHE A 13 14.51 -12.77 4.85
C PHE A 13 16.04 -12.64 4.84
N ALA A 14 16.70 -12.86 5.99
CA ALA A 14 18.16 -12.90 6.08
C ALA A 14 18.78 -14.16 5.45
N SER A 15 18.04 -15.27 5.37
CA SER A 15 18.54 -16.53 4.82
C SER A 15 18.41 -16.61 3.30
N GLU A 16 17.36 -16.02 2.71
CA GLU A 16 17.16 -15.93 1.26
C GLU A 16 18.21 -15.03 0.58
N LEU A 17 18.58 -13.92 1.22
CA LEU A 17 19.69 -13.05 0.79
C LEU A 17 21.05 -13.77 0.79
N CYS A 18 21.26 -14.73 1.70
CA CYS A 18 22.48 -15.53 1.79
C CYS A 18 22.49 -16.72 0.79
N PHE A 19 21.32 -17.26 0.44
CA PHE A 19 21.20 -18.41 -0.45
C PHE A 19 21.33 -18.01 -1.94
N HIS A 20 20.80 -16.85 -2.34
CA HIS A 20 20.98 -16.34 -3.70
C HIS A 20 22.44 -15.96 -3.99
N TYR A 21 23.14 -15.41 -2.98
CA TYR A 21 24.56 -15.08 -3.06
C TYR A 21 25.46 -16.31 -3.29
N ARG A 22 25.06 -17.53 -2.86
CA ARG A 22 25.88 -18.73 -3.03
C ARG A 22 25.76 -19.37 -4.42
N SER A 23 24.78 -18.98 -5.24
CA SER A 23 24.57 -19.55 -6.58
C SER A 23 25.17 -18.73 -7.73
N GLU A 24 25.38 -17.42 -7.54
CA GLU A 24 25.88 -16.52 -8.59
C GLU A 24 27.41 -16.30 -8.59
N VAL A 25 28.13 -16.83 -7.59
CA VAL A 25 29.61 -16.69 -7.53
C VAL A 25 30.33 -17.52 -8.60
N ASP A 26 29.64 -18.44 -9.30
CA ASP A 26 30.26 -19.39 -10.23
C ASP A 26 30.21 -18.97 -11.72
N THR A 27 29.64 -17.82 -12.10
CA THR A 27 29.45 -17.48 -13.54
C THR A 27 30.17 -16.22 -14.06
N GLY A 28 30.86 -15.46 -13.21
CA GLY A 28 31.92 -14.55 -13.66
C GLY A 28 31.56 -13.43 -14.66
N LEU A 29 30.29 -13.00 -14.76
CA LEU A 29 29.91 -11.82 -15.51
C LEU A 29 29.59 -10.65 -14.56
N TRP A 30 30.49 -9.67 -14.52
CA TRP A 30 30.30 -8.43 -13.75
C TRP A 30 29.44 -7.46 -14.56
N ASP A 31 28.16 -7.33 -14.22
CA ASP A 31 27.33 -6.23 -14.73
C ASP A 31 27.50 -5.00 -13.81
N LEU A 32 28.07 -3.92 -14.36
CA LEU A 32 28.30 -2.65 -13.66
C LEU A 32 27.00 -1.99 -13.15
N HIS A 33 25.84 -2.38 -13.70
CA HIS A 33 24.54 -1.95 -13.17
C HIS A 33 24.18 -2.65 -11.86
N LEU A 34 24.50 -3.94 -11.72
CA LEU A 34 24.30 -4.70 -10.49
C LEU A 34 25.29 -4.28 -9.40
N LEU A 35 26.54 -3.97 -9.75
CA LEU A 35 27.52 -3.50 -8.76
C LEU A 35 27.13 -2.14 -8.16
N ASN A 36 26.61 -1.22 -8.98
CA ASN A 36 26.08 0.07 -8.48
C ASN A 36 24.81 -0.12 -7.64
N PHE A 37 23.95 -1.08 -8.01
CA PHE A 37 22.77 -1.43 -7.21
C PHE A 37 23.17 -2.02 -5.86
N VAL A 38 24.17 -2.91 -5.83
CA VAL A 38 24.72 -3.51 -4.60
C VAL A 38 25.42 -2.48 -3.72
N ILE A 39 26.18 -1.54 -4.30
CA ILE A 39 26.79 -0.43 -3.54
C ILE A 39 25.70 0.46 -2.92
N LEU A 40 24.63 0.76 -3.65
CA LEU A 40 23.49 1.53 -3.13
C LEU A 40 22.78 0.80 -1.97
N VAL A 41 22.67 -0.53 -2.06
CA VAL A 41 22.07 -1.38 -1.02
C VAL A 41 22.97 -1.50 0.21
N ILE A 42 24.30 -1.55 0.03
CA ILE A 42 25.26 -1.55 1.13
C ILE A 42 25.28 -0.19 1.84
N GLU A 43 25.22 0.93 1.10
CA GLU A 43 25.08 2.27 1.68
C GLU A 43 23.73 2.46 2.41
N GLU A 44 22.62 1.90 1.89
CA GLU A 44 21.31 1.87 2.57
C GLU A 44 21.34 1.04 3.87
N SER A 45 22.27 0.08 4.02
CA SER A 45 22.40 -0.74 5.24
C SER A 45 23.20 -0.10 6.38
N GLU A 46 24.07 0.87 6.08
CA GLU A 46 24.95 1.51 7.07
C GLU A 46 24.35 2.77 7.72
N THR A 47 23.12 3.18 7.37
CA THR A 47 22.53 4.45 7.85
C THR A 47 21.20 4.36 8.61
N ASP A 48 20.67 3.17 8.90
CA ASP A 48 19.37 3.04 9.59
C ASP A 48 19.48 2.53 11.04
N SER A 49 20.42 3.10 11.80
CA SER A 49 20.48 2.95 13.26
C SER A 49 19.78 4.12 13.96
N GLU A 50 18.49 4.28 13.74
CA GLU A 50 17.62 4.99 14.68
C GLU A 50 16.76 3.95 15.39
N GLU A 51 17.17 3.61 16.61
CA GLU A 51 16.44 2.72 17.52
C GLU A 51 15.04 3.28 17.76
N SER A 52 14.01 2.63 17.21
CA SER A 52 12.64 2.85 17.63
C SER A 52 12.39 1.98 18.87
N ASP A 53 12.52 2.58 20.05
CA ASP A 53 12.05 2.03 21.32
C ASP A 53 10.51 1.86 21.27
N VAL A 54 10.03 0.74 20.74
CA VAL A 54 8.70 0.24 21.04
C VAL A 54 8.78 -0.44 22.40
N SER A 55 8.47 0.34 23.44
CA SER A 55 8.14 -0.20 24.75
C SER A 55 6.91 -1.11 24.60
N GLY A 56 7.12 -2.43 24.65
CA GLY A 56 6.04 -3.41 24.74
C GLY A 56 5.21 -3.13 25.98
N SER A 57 4.03 -2.54 25.77
CA SER A 57 2.97 -2.52 26.75
C SER A 57 2.12 -3.78 26.52
N ASP A 58 2.08 -4.63 27.53
CA ASP A 58 1.26 -5.85 27.56
C ASP A 58 -0.22 -5.55 27.27
N GLY A 59 -0.81 -6.29 26.31
CA GLY A 59 -2.23 -6.70 26.40
C GLY A 59 -3.29 -6.04 25.52
N ASP A 60 -2.98 -5.47 24.36
CA ASP A 60 -4.02 -5.22 23.33
C ASP A 60 -3.94 -6.32 22.27
N ASP A 61 -4.96 -7.19 22.23
CA ASP A 61 -5.21 -8.11 21.12
C ASP A 61 -5.48 -7.24 19.86
N THR A 62 -4.41 -6.87 19.16
CA THR A 62 -4.48 -6.07 17.93
C THR A 62 -5.15 -6.94 16.87
N SER A 63 -6.30 -6.52 16.35
CA SER A 63 -6.99 -7.25 15.29
C SER A 63 -6.15 -7.35 14.02
N TRP A 64 -6.42 -8.35 13.18
CA TRP A 64 -5.74 -8.53 11.90
C TRP A 64 -5.82 -7.27 11.04
N ILE A 65 -7.00 -6.62 10.98
CA ILE A 65 -7.23 -5.40 10.21
C ILE A 65 -6.34 -4.26 10.72
N SER A 66 -6.31 -4.03 12.03
CA SER A 66 -5.50 -2.95 12.59
C SER A 66 -4.01 -3.23 12.43
N TRP A 67 -3.59 -4.48 12.62
CA TRP A 67 -2.23 -4.91 12.32
C TRP A 67 -1.86 -4.64 10.86
N PHE A 68 -2.69 -5.08 9.91
CA PHE A 68 -2.45 -4.94 8.47
C PHE A 68 -2.35 -3.47 8.05
N CYS A 69 -3.28 -2.62 8.51
CA CYS A 69 -3.29 -1.19 8.18
C CYS A 69 -2.09 -0.42 8.78
N ASN A 70 -1.50 -0.91 9.86
CA ASN A 70 -0.32 -0.30 10.50
C ASN A 70 1.02 -0.85 9.98
N LEU A 71 1.01 -1.84 9.07
CA LEU A 71 2.24 -2.30 8.43
C LEU A 71 2.90 -1.17 7.61
N ARG A 72 4.23 -1.12 7.65
CA ARG A 72 5.02 -0.17 6.84
C ARG A 72 4.68 -0.34 5.36
N GLY A 73 4.23 0.73 4.72
CA GLY A 73 3.76 0.75 3.34
C GLY A 73 2.25 0.78 3.19
N ASN A 74 1.48 0.35 4.20
CA ASN A 74 0.01 0.24 4.15
C ASN A 74 -0.72 1.51 4.63
N GLU A 75 -0.02 2.64 4.72
CA GLU A 75 -0.57 3.87 5.31
C GLU A 75 -1.74 4.47 4.50
N PHE A 76 -1.97 4.00 3.28
CA PHE A 76 -3.11 4.42 2.45
C PHE A 76 -4.42 3.72 2.81
N PHE A 77 -4.37 2.54 3.43
CA PHE A 77 -5.58 1.84 3.84
C PHE A 77 -6.27 2.56 5.00
N CYS A 78 -7.59 2.54 5.01
CA CYS A 78 -8.36 2.72 6.24
C CYS A 78 -8.79 1.35 6.78
N GLU A 79 -9.02 1.27 8.07
CA GLU A 79 -9.62 0.08 8.69
C GLU A 79 -11.08 -0.05 8.24
N VAL A 80 -11.45 -1.23 7.73
CA VAL A 80 -12.82 -1.56 7.32
C VAL A 80 -13.56 -2.11 8.53
N ASP A 81 -14.78 -1.63 8.78
CA ASP A 81 -15.61 -2.11 9.89
C ASP A 81 -15.95 -3.61 9.74
N ASP A 82 -15.83 -4.37 10.81
CA ASP A 82 -16.19 -5.80 10.83
C ASP A 82 -17.65 -6.02 10.41
N GLU A 83 -18.58 -5.12 10.79
CA GLU A 83 -19.99 -5.26 10.40
C GLU A 83 -20.20 -5.09 8.88
N TYR A 84 -19.31 -4.37 8.19
CA TYR A 84 -19.37 -4.27 6.74
C TYR A 84 -18.92 -5.57 6.08
N ILE A 85 -17.89 -6.21 6.64
CA ILE A 85 -17.32 -7.47 6.15
C ILE A 85 -18.26 -8.64 6.44
N GLN A 86 -18.90 -8.68 7.61
CA GLN A 86 -19.83 -9.74 8.02
C GLN A 86 -21.14 -9.76 7.21
N ASP A 87 -21.47 -8.70 6.47
CA ASP A 87 -22.61 -8.69 5.56
C ASP A 87 -22.21 -9.24 4.18
N ASP A 88 -22.56 -10.50 3.94
CA ASP A 88 -22.28 -11.26 2.71
C ASP A 88 -22.69 -10.51 1.42
N PHE A 89 -23.69 -9.63 1.48
CA PHE A 89 -24.10 -8.84 0.32
C PHE A 89 -22.97 -7.94 -0.18
N ASN A 90 -22.19 -7.35 0.74
CA ASN A 90 -21.06 -6.48 0.41
C ASN A 90 -19.89 -7.26 -0.23
N LEU A 91 -19.78 -8.55 0.09
CA LEU A 91 -18.72 -9.44 -0.38
C LEU A 91 -19.08 -10.21 -1.66
N CYS A 92 -20.28 -10.00 -2.21
CA CYS A 92 -20.79 -10.72 -3.36
C CYS A 92 -19.78 -10.77 -4.53
N GLY A 93 -19.53 -11.99 -5.04
CA GLY A 93 -18.66 -12.28 -6.18
C GLY A 93 -17.16 -12.37 -5.86
N LEU A 94 -16.71 -12.07 -4.64
CA LEU A 94 -15.28 -12.13 -4.28
C LEU A 94 -14.78 -13.57 -4.10
N SER A 95 -15.62 -14.49 -3.64
CA SER A 95 -15.26 -15.91 -3.47
C SER A 95 -14.81 -16.61 -4.75
N SER A 96 -15.23 -16.11 -5.92
CA SER A 96 -14.77 -16.63 -7.22
C SER A 96 -13.42 -16.05 -7.69
N GLN A 97 -12.94 -14.99 -7.02
CA GLN A 97 -11.74 -14.25 -7.40
C GLN A 97 -10.56 -14.54 -6.47
N VAL A 98 -10.83 -14.88 -5.21
CA VAL A 98 -9.83 -15.08 -4.17
C VAL A 98 -9.69 -16.57 -3.85
N PRO A 99 -8.48 -17.17 -3.91
CA PRO A 99 -8.24 -18.53 -3.47
C PRO A 99 -8.38 -18.64 -1.94
N TYR A 100 -8.73 -19.81 -1.41
CA TYR A 100 -8.88 -20.02 0.05
C TYR A 100 -9.81 -18.99 0.73
N TYR A 101 -10.83 -18.50 0.02
CA TYR A 101 -11.68 -17.40 0.46
C TYR A 101 -12.18 -17.52 1.90
N ASP A 102 -12.73 -18.67 2.30
CA ASP A 102 -13.28 -18.86 3.65
C ASP A 102 -12.18 -18.74 4.73
N TYR A 103 -11.02 -19.36 4.53
CA TYR A 103 -9.89 -19.26 5.45
C TYR A 103 -9.28 -17.85 5.49
N ALA A 104 -9.23 -17.17 4.34
CA ALA A 104 -8.78 -15.79 4.26
C ALA A 104 -9.73 -14.84 5.00
N LEU A 105 -11.04 -15.07 4.91
CA LEU A 105 -12.05 -14.29 5.61
C LEU A 105 -12.02 -14.53 7.12
N ASP A 106 -11.90 -15.80 7.55
CA ASP A 106 -11.72 -16.17 8.96
C ASP A 106 -10.49 -15.48 9.55
N LEU A 107 -9.37 -15.44 8.80
CA LEU A 107 -8.15 -14.76 9.21
C LEU A 107 -8.33 -13.24 9.35
N ILE A 108 -9.02 -12.58 8.41
CA ILE A 108 -9.28 -11.14 8.47
C ILE A 108 -10.14 -10.78 9.69
N LEU A 109 -11.12 -11.62 10.03
CA LEU A 109 -12.07 -11.39 11.12
C LEU A 109 -11.61 -11.96 12.47
N ASP A 110 -10.36 -12.44 12.58
CA ASP A 110 -9.81 -13.09 13.76
C ASP A 110 -10.71 -14.23 14.32
N VAL A 111 -11.37 -14.97 13.43
CA VAL A 111 -12.22 -16.11 13.78
C VAL A 111 -11.36 -17.38 13.86
N GLU A 112 -11.49 -18.13 14.97
CA GLU A 112 -10.84 -19.44 15.07
C GLU A 112 -11.35 -20.36 13.96
N SER A 113 -10.44 -20.86 13.11
CA SER A 113 -10.82 -21.70 11.99
C SER A 113 -11.58 -22.94 12.48
N SER A 114 -12.85 -23.06 12.10
CA SER A 114 -13.68 -24.21 12.48
C SER A 114 -13.34 -25.50 11.71
N HIS A 115 -12.41 -25.38 10.76
CA HIS A 115 -12.17 -26.38 9.72
C HIS A 115 -11.32 -27.58 10.17
N GLY A 116 -10.63 -27.53 11.32
CA GLY A 116 -9.90 -28.68 11.88
C GLY A 116 -8.75 -29.20 11.01
N ASP A 117 -8.41 -28.48 9.94
CA ASP A 117 -7.38 -28.83 8.98
C ASP A 117 -6.01 -28.35 9.48
N MET A 118 -5.01 -29.23 9.47
CA MET A 118 -3.62 -28.83 9.66
C MET A 118 -3.00 -28.49 8.31
N PHE A 119 -2.76 -27.21 8.07
CA PHE A 119 -2.06 -26.74 6.87
C PHE A 119 -0.55 -26.94 6.97
N THR A 120 0.09 -27.15 5.81
CA THR A 120 1.54 -26.98 5.70
C THR A 120 1.91 -25.50 5.79
N GLU A 121 3.18 -25.20 6.05
CA GLU A 121 3.70 -23.83 6.08
C GLU A 121 3.42 -23.09 4.76
N GLU A 122 3.70 -23.73 3.62
CA GLU A 122 3.41 -23.17 2.29
C GLU A 122 1.92 -22.85 2.09
N GLN A 123 1.01 -23.68 2.62
CA GLN A 123 -0.42 -23.43 2.51
C GLN A 123 -0.85 -22.24 3.38
N ASN A 124 -0.24 -22.06 4.56
CA ASN A 124 -0.51 -20.89 5.40
C ASN A 124 -0.07 -19.60 4.71
N GLU A 125 1.09 -19.58 4.04
CA GLU A 125 1.54 -18.42 3.26
C GLU A 125 0.56 -18.05 2.13
N LEU A 126 -0.03 -19.06 1.47
CA LEU A 126 -1.05 -18.84 0.45
C LEU A 126 -2.35 -18.25 1.04
N VAL A 127 -2.74 -18.67 2.25
CA VAL A 127 -3.90 -18.11 2.96
C VAL A 127 -3.63 -16.67 3.38
N GLU A 128 -2.43 -16.36 3.90
CA GLU A 128 -2.03 -14.98 4.23
C GLU A 128 -2.08 -14.08 2.98
N SER A 129 -1.51 -14.53 1.86
CA SER A 129 -1.55 -13.77 0.61
C SER A 129 -2.99 -13.60 0.08
N ALA A 130 -3.83 -14.60 0.26
CA ALA A 130 -5.26 -14.52 -0.08
C ALA A 130 -6.01 -13.51 0.81
N ALA A 131 -5.70 -13.44 2.11
CA ALA A 131 -6.27 -12.47 3.04
C ALA A 131 -5.90 -11.04 2.67
N GLU A 132 -4.63 -10.77 2.36
CA GLU A 132 -4.19 -9.44 1.89
C GLU A 132 -4.94 -9.02 0.60
N MET A 133 -5.09 -9.96 -0.35
CA MET A 133 -5.82 -9.71 -1.59
C MET A 133 -7.32 -9.49 -1.34
N LEU A 134 -7.95 -10.32 -0.51
CA LEU A 134 -9.35 -10.21 -0.16
C LEU A 134 -9.64 -8.87 0.53
N TYR A 135 -8.83 -8.51 1.53
CA TYR A 135 -8.97 -7.25 2.24
C TYR A 135 -8.84 -6.05 1.29
N GLY A 136 -7.88 -6.08 0.36
CA GLY A 136 -7.76 -5.06 -0.68
C GLY A 136 -9.01 -4.92 -1.57
N LEU A 137 -9.62 -6.04 -1.97
CA LEU A 137 -10.86 -6.06 -2.77
C LEU A 137 -12.11 -5.65 -1.97
N ILE A 138 -12.12 -5.87 -0.66
CA ILE A 138 -13.14 -5.36 0.24
C ILE A 138 -12.97 -3.84 0.40
N HIS A 139 -11.73 -3.39 0.62
CA HIS A 139 -11.40 -1.99 0.87
C HIS A 139 -11.85 -1.08 -0.29
N VAL A 140 -11.59 -1.46 -1.55
CA VAL A 140 -12.04 -0.65 -2.70
C VAL A 140 -13.56 -0.47 -2.75
N ARG A 141 -14.34 -1.44 -2.26
CA ARG A 141 -15.80 -1.32 -2.15
C ARG A 141 -16.16 -0.43 -0.95
N TYR A 142 -15.51 -0.65 0.19
CA TYR A 142 -15.78 0.05 1.43
C TYR A 142 -15.54 1.56 1.32
N ILE A 143 -14.46 2.00 0.69
CA ILE A 143 -14.12 3.43 0.55
C ILE A 143 -15.09 4.24 -0.33
N LEU A 144 -16.03 3.57 -1.00
CA LEU A 144 -17.13 4.20 -1.74
C LEU A 144 -18.43 4.33 -0.91
N THR A 145 -18.46 3.74 0.29
CA THR A 145 -19.56 3.91 1.25
C THR A 145 -19.42 5.22 2.03
N SER A 146 -20.48 5.66 2.72
CA SER A 146 -20.42 6.86 3.55
C SER A 146 -19.43 6.75 4.71
N LYS A 147 -19.30 5.57 5.34
CA LYS A 147 -18.34 5.35 6.44
C LYS A 147 -16.89 5.33 5.92
N GLY A 148 -16.63 4.56 4.86
CA GLY A 148 -15.30 4.51 4.25
C GLY A 148 -14.85 5.87 3.69
N MET A 149 -15.74 6.64 3.06
CA MET A 149 -15.41 8.01 2.64
C MET A 149 -15.03 8.93 3.81
N ALA A 150 -15.72 8.80 4.95
CA ALA A 150 -15.40 9.57 6.15
C ALA A 150 -14.03 9.17 6.74
N ALA A 151 -13.73 7.87 6.80
CA ALA A 151 -12.43 7.38 7.25
C ALA A 151 -11.29 7.89 6.34
N MET A 152 -11.47 7.80 5.02
CA MET A 152 -10.51 8.32 4.05
C MET A 152 -10.39 9.85 4.09
N LEU A 153 -11.45 10.58 4.46
CA LEU A 153 -11.40 12.03 4.64
C LEU A 153 -10.46 12.43 5.78
N GLU A 154 -10.49 11.72 6.90
CA GLU A 154 -9.60 12.00 8.03
C GLU A 154 -8.13 11.79 7.63
N LYS A 155 -7.83 10.70 6.93
CA LYS A 155 -6.50 10.43 6.35
C LYS A 155 -6.07 11.51 5.35
N TYR A 156 -6.98 11.99 4.51
CA TYR A 156 -6.71 13.07 3.56
C TYR A 156 -6.34 14.38 4.27
N LYS A 157 -7.02 14.73 5.36
CA LYS A 157 -6.70 15.91 6.19
C LYS A 157 -5.35 15.80 6.88
N ASN A 158 -4.96 14.59 7.25
CA ASN A 158 -3.68 14.29 7.90
C ASN A 158 -2.49 14.16 6.93
N TYR A 159 -2.73 14.27 5.62
CA TYR A 159 -1.73 14.13 4.56
C TYR A 159 -1.14 12.72 4.43
N ASP A 160 -1.84 11.69 4.92
CA ASP A 160 -1.38 10.30 4.91
C ASP A 160 -1.11 9.78 3.49
N PHE A 161 -1.88 10.26 2.52
CA PHE A 161 -1.74 9.91 1.09
C PHE A 161 -0.61 10.65 0.38
N GLY A 162 0.10 11.51 1.11
CA GLY A 162 1.16 12.35 0.58
C GLY A 162 0.65 13.58 -0.17
N ARG A 163 1.60 14.23 -0.84
CA ARG A 163 1.43 15.54 -1.46
C ARG A 163 1.90 15.55 -2.89
N CYS A 164 1.26 16.38 -3.71
CA CYS A 164 1.59 16.55 -5.11
C CYS A 164 3.07 16.91 -5.30
N PRO A 165 3.80 16.22 -6.20
CA PRO A 165 5.21 16.51 -6.46
C PRO A 165 5.42 17.78 -7.28
N ARG A 166 4.39 18.31 -7.96
CA ARG A 166 4.52 19.54 -8.76
C ARG A 166 4.71 20.75 -7.85
N VAL A 167 5.78 21.51 -8.10
CA VAL A 167 6.13 22.74 -7.37
C VAL A 167 4.95 23.72 -7.29
N TYR A 168 4.28 23.99 -8.42
CA TYR A 168 3.14 24.93 -8.47
C TYR A 168 1.82 24.38 -7.90
N CYS A 169 1.79 23.12 -7.46
CA CYS A 169 0.71 22.62 -6.62
C CYS A 169 0.90 23.00 -5.15
N CYS A 170 2.08 23.47 -4.74
CA CYS A 170 2.38 23.94 -3.38
C CYS A 170 2.11 22.87 -2.31
N GLY A 171 2.46 21.61 -2.59
CA GLY A 171 2.28 20.51 -1.63
C GLY A 171 0.81 20.16 -1.37
N GLN A 172 -0.07 20.34 -2.36
CA GLN A 172 -1.48 19.93 -2.32
C GLN A 172 -1.62 18.46 -1.85
N PRO A 173 -2.42 18.16 -0.81
CA PRO A 173 -2.74 16.78 -0.44
C PRO A 173 -3.38 16.02 -1.59
N CYS A 174 -2.97 14.77 -1.76
CA CYS A 174 -3.43 13.87 -2.81
C CYS A 174 -4.38 12.79 -2.27
N LEU A 175 -4.96 12.01 -3.18
CA LEU A 175 -5.80 10.85 -2.87
C LEU A 175 -5.20 9.61 -3.55
N PRO A 176 -5.27 8.41 -2.97
CA PRO A 176 -4.88 7.18 -3.66
C PRO A 176 -5.81 6.91 -4.85
N VAL A 177 -5.27 6.26 -5.88
CA VAL A 177 -6.00 5.90 -7.09
C VAL A 177 -5.37 4.69 -7.77
N GLY A 178 -6.22 3.78 -8.27
CA GLY A 178 -5.85 2.74 -9.21
C GLY A 178 -6.01 3.19 -10.66
N GLN A 179 -5.13 2.75 -11.55
CA GLN A 179 -5.31 2.97 -13.00
C GLN A 179 -6.18 1.88 -13.66
N SER A 180 -6.47 0.81 -12.92
CA SER A 180 -7.28 -0.32 -13.33
C SER A 180 -7.97 -0.90 -12.08
N ASP A 181 -9.17 -1.43 -12.26
CA ASP A 181 -9.90 -2.18 -11.23
C ASP A 181 -9.60 -3.70 -11.31
N ILE A 182 -8.73 -4.10 -12.25
CA ILE A 182 -8.26 -5.49 -12.39
C ILE A 182 -7.00 -5.68 -11.53
N PRO A 183 -7.01 -6.62 -10.56
CA PRO A 183 -5.83 -6.91 -9.74
C PRO A 183 -4.58 -7.24 -10.55
N ARG A 184 -3.43 -6.90 -9.99
CA ARG A 184 -2.06 -7.08 -10.51
C ARG A 184 -1.79 -6.33 -11.82
N SER A 185 -2.69 -5.46 -12.25
CA SER A 185 -2.51 -4.67 -13.48
C SER A 185 -1.54 -3.51 -13.30
N SER A 186 -1.56 -2.84 -12.15
CA SER A 186 -0.69 -1.70 -11.86
C SER A 186 -0.71 -1.40 -10.38
N THR A 187 0.40 -0.90 -9.83
CA THR A 187 0.44 -0.45 -8.45
C THR A 187 -0.31 0.86 -8.23
N VAL A 188 -0.64 1.17 -6.98
CA VAL A 188 -1.33 2.40 -6.58
C VAL A 188 -0.57 3.65 -7.05
N LYS A 189 -1.33 4.68 -7.37
CA LYS A 189 -0.87 6.03 -7.70
C LYS A 189 -1.53 7.02 -6.75
N ILE A 190 -1.06 8.27 -6.77
CA ILE A 190 -1.70 9.37 -6.08
C ILE A 190 -2.26 10.36 -7.08
N TYR A 191 -3.53 10.70 -6.95
CA TYR A 191 -4.23 11.72 -7.72
C TYR A 191 -4.13 13.08 -7.00
N CYS A 192 -3.67 14.11 -7.71
CA CYS A 192 -3.67 15.47 -7.20
C CYS A 192 -4.92 16.24 -7.67
N PRO A 193 -5.79 16.71 -6.75
CA PRO A 193 -7.00 17.45 -7.13
C PRO A 193 -6.73 18.87 -7.66
N LYS A 194 -5.50 19.40 -7.53
CA LYS A 194 -5.15 20.77 -7.97
C LYS A 194 -4.64 20.84 -9.40
N CYS A 195 -3.84 19.86 -9.81
CA CYS A 195 -3.38 19.75 -11.19
C CYS A 195 -4.14 18.71 -12.00
N GLU A 196 -5.05 17.96 -11.37
CA GLU A 196 -5.93 16.98 -12.01
C GLU A 196 -5.15 15.89 -12.76
N ASP A 197 -4.12 15.34 -12.09
CA ASP A 197 -3.15 14.43 -12.69
C ASP A 197 -2.62 13.42 -11.65
N ILE A 198 -2.06 12.31 -12.12
CA ILE A 198 -1.63 11.17 -11.29
C ILE A 198 -0.11 11.04 -11.19
N TYR A 199 0.38 10.60 -10.04
CA TYR A 199 1.81 10.47 -9.75
C TYR A 199 2.11 9.16 -9.01
N TYR A 200 3.37 8.75 -9.03
CA TYR A 200 3.84 7.68 -8.14
C TYR A 200 3.88 8.16 -6.68
N PRO A 201 3.53 7.31 -5.70
CA PRO A 201 3.83 7.58 -4.29
C PRO A 201 5.33 7.84 -4.10
N ARG A 202 5.70 8.70 -3.14
CA ARG A 202 7.11 8.98 -2.86
C ARG A 202 7.79 7.82 -2.12
N SER A 203 7.07 7.15 -1.22
CA SER A 203 7.58 5.99 -0.50
C SER A 203 7.64 4.78 -1.42
N LYS A 204 8.81 4.13 -1.51
CA LYS A 204 8.97 2.86 -2.24
C LYS A 204 8.06 1.76 -1.67
N TYR A 205 7.84 1.76 -0.34
CA TYR A 205 6.99 0.77 0.34
C TYR A 205 5.52 0.85 -0.10
N GLN A 206 4.99 2.06 -0.26
CA GLN A 206 3.63 2.29 -0.78
C GLN A 206 3.51 1.94 -2.27
N GLY A 207 4.62 2.07 -3.02
CA GLY A 207 4.68 1.87 -4.46
C GLY A 207 4.43 0.43 -4.92
N ASN A 208 4.44 -0.55 -4.00
CA ASN A 208 4.20 -1.97 -4.28
C ASN A 208 2.74 -2.40 -4.08
N ILE A 209 1.89 -1.57 -3.46
CA ILE A 209 0.49 -1.91 -3.24
C ILE A 209 -0.27 -1.93 -4.57
N ASP A 210 -1.16 -2.89 -4.75
CA ASP A 210 -2.05 -2.97 -5.91
C ASP A 210 -3.00 -1.76 -5.99
N GLY A 211 -3.05 -1.11 -7.15
CA GLY A 211 -3.95 0.01 -7.37
C GLY A 211 -5.43 -0.40 -7.37
N ALA A 212 -5.75 -1.66 -7.68
CA ALA A 212 -7.12 -2.17 -7.69
C ALA A 212 -7.78 -2.10 -6.30
N TYR A 213 -6.98 -2.06 -5.22
CA TYR A 213 -7.49 -1.94 -3.84
C TYR A 213 -7.99 -0.53 -3.47
N PHE A 214 -7.78 0.44 -4.35
CA PHE A 214 -8.31 1.81 -4.26
C PHE A 214 -9.24 2.14 -5.44
N GLY A 215 -9.04 1.45 -6.56
CA GLY A 215 -9.88 1.54 -7.75
C GLY A 215 -9.73 2.87 -8.51
N THR A 216 -10.36 2.91 -9.67
CA THR A 216 -10.35 4.05 -10.58
C THR A 216 -11.31 5.16 -10.14
N THR A 217 -12.32 4.81 -9.33
CA THR A 217 -13.47 5.69 -9.04
C THR A 217 -13.25 6.58 -7.81
N PHE A 218 -12.59 6.06 -6.77
CA PHE A 218 -12.53 6.65 -5.45
C PHE A 218 -12.21 8.16 -5.42
N PRO A 219 -11.10 8.66 -5.99
CA PRO A 219 -10.74 10.08 -5.85
C PRO A 219 -11.78 11.02 -6.49
N HIS A 220 -12.44 10.58 -7.55
CA HIS A 220 -13.43 11.37 -8.26
C HIS A 220 -14.72 11.45 -7.47
N LEU A 221 -15.20 10.31 -6.97
CA LEU A 221 -16.40 10.26 -6.14
C LEU A 221 -16.18 11.01 -4.81
N PHE A 222 -15.01 10.85 -4.19
CA PHE A 222 -14.61 11.60 -3.00
C PHE A 222 -14.74 13.12 -3.19
N LEU A 223 -14.25 13.65 -4.32
CA LEU A 223 -14.33 15.09 -4.63
C LEU A 223 -15.73 15.53 -5.08
N MET A 224 -16.58 14.62 -5.57
CA MET A 224 -18.01 14.90 -5.79
C MET A 224 -18.74 15.05 -4.45
N THR A 225 -18.48 14.15 -3.50
CA THR A 225 -19.05 14.16 -2.14
C THR A 225 -18.56 15.36 -1.33
N TYR A 226 -17.25 15.61 -1.32
CA TYR A 226 -16.61 16.71 -0.57
C TYR A 226 -16.21 17.86 -1.47
N GLY A 227 -17.15 18.38 -2.27
CA GLY A 227 -16.89 19.42 -3.27
C GLY A 227 -16.23 20.70 -2.73
N HIS A 228 -16.43 21.02 -1.46
CA HIS A 228 -15.81 22.18 -0.79
C HIS A 228 -14.27 22.02 -0.59
N LEU A 229 -13.73 20.81 -0.75
CA LEU A 229 -12.29 20.54 -0.66
C LEU A 229 -11.56 20.68 -2.01
N LYS A 230 -12.30 20.91 -3.11
CA LYS A 230 -11.69 21.11 -4.43
C LYS A 230 -10.83 22.37 -4.43
N PRO A 231 -9.51 22.26 -4.65
CA PRO A 231 -8.63 23.42 -4.65
C PRO A 231 -8.84 24.27 -5.91
N GLN A 232 -8.45 25.56 -5.81
CA GLN A 232 -8.34 26.39 -7.01
C GLN A 232 -7.19 25.89 -7.90
N LYS A 233 -7.42 25.90 -9.22
CA LYS A 233 -6.40 25.49 -10.20
C LYS A 233 -5.14 26.33 -10.06
N ALA A 234 -3.99 25.70 -10.30
CA ALA A 234 -2.71 26.40 -10.27
C ALA A 234 -2.71 27.53 -11.31
N THR A 235 -2.45 28.76 -10.87
CA THR A 235 -2.41 29.95 -11.72
C THR A 235 -1.08 30.14 -12.43
N GLN A 236 -0.03 29.48 -11.94
CA GLN A 236 1.33 29.59 -12.45
C GLN A 236 1.78 28.27 -13.07
N SER A 237 2.56 28.39 -14.14
CA SER A 237 3.25 27.28 -14.80
C SER A 237 4.74 27.59 -14.89
N TYR A 238 5.56 26.54 -15.01
CA TYR A 238 7.00 26.72 -15.16
C TYR A 238 7.30 27.45 -16.46
N VAL A 239 8.06 28.54 -16.36
CA VAL A 239 8.55 29.29 -17.52
C VAL A 239 10.04 29.02 -17.66
N PRO A 240 10.46 28.13 -18.57
CA PRO A 240 11.86 27.80 -18.75
C PRO A 240 12.64 29.02 -19.25
N ARG A 241 13.82 29.26 -18.66
CA ARG A 241 14.68 30.41 -18.97
C ARG A 241 16.14 30.00 -19.10
N VAL A 242 16.83 30.62 -20.06
CA VAL A 242 18.29 30.51 -20.25
C VAL A 242 18.86 31.92 -20.22
N PHE A 243 19.80 32.19 -19.30
CA PHE A 243 20.34 33.53 -19.03
C PHE A 243 19.26 34.61 -18.81
N GLY A 244 18.13 34.23 -18.18
CA GLY A 244 16.99 35.14 -17.93
C GLY A 244 15.99 35.28 -19.08
N PHE A 245 16.36 34.87 -20.30
CA PHE A 245 15.48 34.90 -21.48
C PHE A 245 14.54 33.70 -21.49
N LYS A 246 13.27 33.93 -21.81
CA LYS A 246 12.29 32.86 -21.97
C LYS A 246 12.64 32.03 -23.20
N LEU A 247 12.57 30.70 -23.09
CA LEU A 247 12.70 29.83 -24.25
C LEU A 247 11.45 29.95 -25.14
N HIS A 248 11.66 30.03 -26.46
CA HIS A 248 10.58 29.99 -27.45
C HIS A 248 10.06 28.56 -27.58
N LYS A 249 8.76 28.40 -27.86
CA LYS A 249 8.20 27.08 -28.18
C LYS A 249 8.65 26.71 -29.59
N PRO A 250 9.11 25.47 -29.83
CA PRO A 250 9.46 25.01 -31.18
C PRO A 250 8.25 25.04 -32.12
#